data_AF-I3TF68-F1
#
_entry.id   AF-I3TF68-F1
#
_cell.length_a   1.000
_cell.length_b   1.000
_cell.length_c   1.000
_cell.angle_alpha   90.00
_cell.angle_beta   90.00
_cell.angle_gamma   90.00
#
_symmetry.space_group_name_H-M   'P 1'
#
loop_
_entity.id
_entity.type
_entity.pdbx_description
1 polymer ?
#
loop_
_entity_poly.entity_id
_entity_poly.type
_entity_poly.pdbx_seq_one_letter_code
_entity_poly.pdbx_strand_id
1 'polypeptide(L)'
;MERRELARAVERYFQLGEDEAVDLADELDTLYNNMKAKYIELLWKRGEGGEGAAGIVKRAVELLNKEELSQDEELILIALLDILSTDLYDRYLLYKVEAGEE
;
A
#
# COMPACT_ATOMS: atom_id res chain seq x y z
N MET A 1 9.32 10.81 -13.45
CA MET A 1 10.77 10.63 -13.18
C MET A 1 11.19 9.17 -13.41
N GLU A 2 12.43 8.86 -13.84
CA GLU A 2 12.86 7.45 -13.91
C GLU A 2 13.09 6.87 -12.50
N ARG A 3 12.88 5.56 -12.28
CA ARG A 3 13.07 4.93 -10.94
C ARG A 3 14.45 5.17 -10.33
N ARG A 4 15.50 5.31 -11.14
CA ARG A 4 16.86 5.59 -10.67
C ARG A 4 17.02 7.03 -10.18
N GLU A 5 16.34 7.97 -10.84
CA GLU A 5 16.33 9.37 -10.44
C GLU A 5 15.52 9.56 -9.16
N LEU A 6 14.39 8.87 -9.04
CA LEU A 6 13.58 8.84 -7.81
C LEU A 6 14.39 8.33 -6.62
N ALA A 7 15.12 7.22 -6.79
CA ALA A 7 15.99 6.68 -5.74
C ALA A 7 17.06 7.68 -5.30
N ARG A 8 17.71 8.38 -6.25
CA ARG A 8 18.70 9.42 -5.94
C ARG A 8 18.11 10.63 -5.22
N ALA A 9 16.86 10.99 -5.54
CA ALA A 9 16.15 12.04 -4.84
C ALA A 9 15.86 11.63 -3.39
N VAL A 10 15.38 10.40 -3.17
CA VAL A 10 15.16 9.84 -1.82
C VAL A 10 16.46 9.74 -1.02
N GLU A 11 17.58 9.34 -1.60
CA GLU A 11 18.89 9.30 -0.92
C GLU A 11 19.33 10.66 -0.36
N ARG A 12 18.86 11.75 -0.97
CA ARG A 12 19.14 13.12 -0.55
C ARG A 12 17.96 13.79 0.14
N TYR A 13 16.99 13.03 0.69
CA TYR A 13 15.75 13.53 1.28
C TYR A 13 15.94 14.75 2.20
N PHE A 14 16.94 14.72 3.10
CA PHE A 14 17.21 15.81 4.04
C PHE A 14 17.93 17.03 3.43
N GLN A 15 18.22 17.01 2.14
CA GLN A 15 18.97 18.05 1.41
C GLN A 15 18.14 18.68 0.27
N LEU A 16 16.90 18.26 0.08
CA LEU A 16 16.04 18.73 -1.01
C LEU A 16 15.62 20.18 -0.78
N GLY A 17 15.58 20.97 -1.86
CA GLY A 17 14.89 22.26 -1.88
C GLY A 17 13.36 22.10 -1.84
N GLU A 18 12.63 23.21 -1.66
CA GLU A 18 11.16 23.19 -1.60
C GLU A 18 10.53 22.62 -2.88
N ASP A 19 10.93 23.12 -4.06
CA ASP A 19 10.42 22.63 -5.35
C ASP A 19 10.76 21.15 -5.57
N GLU A 20 11.99 20.74 -5.26
CA GLU A 20 12.43 19.34 -5.39
C GLU A 20 11.67 18.40 -4.43
N ALA A 21 11.30 18.90 -3.24
CA ALA A 21 10.54 18.13 -2.26
C ALA A 21 9.09 17.93 -2.72
N VAL A 22 8.47 18.93 -3.35
CA VAL A 22 7.13 18.83 -3.95
C VAL A 22 7.16 17.84 -5.13
N ASP A 23 8.11 17.99 -6.05
CA ASP A 23 8.26 17.07 -7.18
C ASP A 23 8.48 15.62 -6.72
N LEU A 24 9.32 15.43 -5.68
CA LEU A 24 9.53 14.11 -5.10
C LEU A 24 8.25 13.55 -4.45
N ALA A 25 7.48 14.38 -3.75
CA ALA A 25 6.25 13.95 -3.11
C ALA A 25 5.23 13.45 -4.13
N ASP A 26 5.02 14.17 -5.23
CA ASP A 26 4.09 13.80 -6.30
C ASP A 26 4.50 12.49 -7.01
N GLU A 27 5.80 12.32 -7.26
CA GLU A 27 6.32 11.09 -7.88
C GLU A 27 6.25 9.88 -6.94
N LEU A 28 6.49 10.08 -5.63
CA LEU A 28 6.33 9.03 -4.62
C LEU A 28 4.86 8.64 -4.45
N ASP A 29 3.95 9.61 -4.39
CA ASP A 29 2.50 9.36 -4.31
C ASP A 29 2.00 8.57 -5.53
N THR A 30 2.42 8.99 -6.73
CA THR A 30 2.10 8.29 -7.98
C THR A 30 2.61 6.84 -7.95
N LEU A 31 3.86 6.61 -7.53
CA LEU A 31 4.42 5.27 -7.45
C LEU A 31 3.69 4.41 -6.41
N TYR A 32 3.44 4.96 -5.23
CA TYR A 32 2.74 4.30 -4.14
C TYR A 32 1.33 3.90 -4.55
N ASN A 33 0.53 4.82 -5.11
CA ASN A 33 -0.84 4.55 -5.54
C ASN A 33 -0.90 3.49 -6.65
N ASN A 34 0.03 3.53 -7.61
CA ASN A 34 0.15 2.49 -8.65
C ASN A 34 0.46 1.11 -8.06
N MET A 35 1.36 1.05 -7.07
CA MET A 35 1.67 -0.21 -6.38
C MET A 35 0.48 -0.71 -5.57
N LYS A 36 -0.16 0.17 -4.80
CA LYS A 36 -1.31 -0.14 -3.96
C LYS A 36 -2.49 -0.65 -4.78
N ALA A 37 -2.84 0.02 -5.88
CA ALA A 37 -3.91 -0.39 -6.79
C ALA A 37 -3.71 -1.83 -7.30
N LYS A 38 -2.48 -2.19 -7.69
CA LYS A 38 -2.14 -3.56 -8.11
C LYS A 38 -2.43 -4.59 -7.01
N TYR A 39 -2.10 -4.28 -5.77
CA TYR A 39 -2.35 -5.20 -4.65
C TYR A 39 -3.82 -5.28 -4.25
N ILE A 40 -4.58 -4.19 -4.34
CA ILE A 40 -6.04 -4.20 -4.16
C ILE A 40 -6.70 -5.08 -5.24
N GLU A 41 -6.29 -4.92 -6.51
CA GLU A 41 -6.80 -5.74 -7.61
C GLU A 41 -6.55 -7.25 -7.38
N LEU A 42 -5.38 -7.60 -6.85
CA LEU A 42 -5.08 -8.98 -6.45
C LEU A 42 -6.03 -9.50 -5.36
N LEU A 43 -6.38 -8.67 -4.38
CA LEU A 43 -7.33 -9.02 -3.31
C LEU A 43 -8.77 -9.19 -3.83
N TRP A 44 -9.16 -8.44 -4.86
CA TRP A 44 -10.49 -8.48 -5.48
C TRP A 44 -10.72 -9.70 -6.36
N LYS A 45 -9.70 -10.17 -7.10
CA LYS A 45 -9.79 -11.34 -7.97
C LYS A 45 -9.85 -12.66 -7.17
N ARG A 46 -10.95 -12.87 -6.43
CA ARG A 46 -11.28 -14.15 -5.78
C ARG A 46 -11.58 -15.21 -6.84
N GLY A 47 -10.55 -15.96 -7.23
CA GLY A 47 -10.71 -17.16 -8.07
C GLY A 47 -9.54 -17.45 -9.00
N GLU A 48 -8.81 -16.43 -9.46
CA GLU A 48 -7.72 -16.62 -10.45
C GLU A 48 -6.32 -16.29 -9.91
N GLY A 49 -6.22 -15.59 -8.76
CA GLY A 49 -4.95 -15.16 -8.13
C GLY A 49 -4.62 -15.79 -6.78
N GLY A 50 -5.11 -17.01 -6.52
CA GLY A 50 -5.29 -17.63 -5.20
C GLY A 50 -4.08 -17.66 -4.25
N GLU A 51 -2.84 -17.58 -4.73
CA GLU A 51 -1.64 -17.56 -3.87
C GLU A 51 -1.19 -16.13 -3.49
N GLY A 52 -1.35 -15.15 -4.39
CA GLY A 52 -0.85 -13.79 -4.18
C GLY A 52 -1.63 -13.00 -3.12
N ALA A 53 -2.96 -13.05 -3.21
CA ALA A 53 -3.86 -12.43 -2.23
C ALA A 53 -3.75 -13.08 -0.84
N ALA A 54 -3.66 -14.42 -0.81
CA ALA A 54 -3.49 -15.18 0.42
C ALA A 54 -2.15 -14.84 1.10
N GLY A 55 -1.09 -14.57 0.33
CA GLY A 55 0.20 -14.16 0.86
C GLY A 55 0.17 -12.84 1.65
N ILE A 56 -0.57 -11.84 1.15
CA ILE A 56 -0.71 -10.52 1.81
C ILE A 56 -1.40 -10.69 3.18
N VAL A 57 -2.56 -11.35 3.18
CA VAL A 57 -3.34 -11.58 4.41
C VAL A 57 -2.56 -12.45 5.39
N LYS A 58 -1.93 -13.53 4.91
CA LYS A 58 -1.12 -14.42 5.75
C LYS A 58 0.02 -13.65 6.40
N ARG A 59 0.75 -12.82 5.65
CA ARG A 59 1.87 -12.05 6.20
C ARG A 59 1.40 -11.03 7.23
N ALA A 60 0.28 -10.36 6.99
CA ALA A 60 -0.30 -9.44 7.98
C ALA A 60 -0.68 -10.18 9.27
N VAL A 61 -1.31 -11.35 9.17
CA VAL A 61 -1.66 -12.19 10.33
C VAL A 61 -0.42 -12.66 11.08
N GLU A 62 0.64 -13.09 10.38
CA GLU A 62 1.90 -13.49 11.01
C GLU A 62 2.50 -12.35 11.84
N LEU A 63 2.54 -11.13 11.30
CA LEU A 63 3.08 -9.95 11.99
C LEU A 63 2.19 -9.52 13.16
N LEU A 64 0.87 -9.53 13.01
CA LEU A 64 -0.08 -9.16 14.08
C LEU A 64 -0.04 -10.10 15.29
N ASN A 65 0.43 -11.34 15.11
CA ASN A 65 0.54 -12.32 16.20
C ASN A 65 1.91 -12.31 16.91
N LYS A 66 2.82 -11.42 16.53
CA LYS A 66 4.09 -11.26 17.24
C LYS A 66 3.91 -10.42 18.51
N GLU A 67 4.55 -10.83 19.60
CA GLU A 67 4.58 -10.04 20.84
C GLU A 67 5.41 -8.76 20.69
N GLU A 68 6.48 -8.82 19.89
CA GLU A 68 7.33 -7.69 19.57
C GLU A 68 7.63 -7.67 18.06
N LEU A 69 7.60 -6.47 17.47
CA LEU A 69 7.97 -6.22 16.08
C LEU A 69 9.30 -5.47 16.03
N SER A 70 10.18 -5.83 15.09
CA SER A 70 11.30 -4.95 14.75
C SER A 70 10.79 -3.73 13.97
N GLN A 71 11.60 -2.67 13.91
CA GLN A 71 11.26 -1.47 13.14
C GLN A 71 10.91 -1.77 11.66
N ASP A 72 11.66 -2.67 11.02
CA ASP A 72 11.38 -3.09 9.63
C ASP A 72 10.05 -3.84 9.53
N GLU A 73 9.74 -4.67 10.53
CA GLU A 73 8.49 -5.42 10.58
C GLU A 73 7.28 -4.52 10.82
N GLU A 74 7.43 -3.48 11.65
CA GLU A 74 6.41 -2.44 11.83
C GLU A 74 6.16 -1.68 10.52
N LEU A 75 7.21 -1.28 9.80
CA LEU A 75 7.08 -0.59 8.50
C LEU A 75 6.36 -1.47 7.47
N ILE A 76 6.70 -2.76 7.42
CA ILE A 76 6.01 -3.74 6.56
C ILE A 76 4.55 -3.87 6.98
N LEU A 77 4.27 -3.97 8.28
CA LEU A 77 2.90 -4.11 8.78
C LEU A 77 2.05 -2.87 8.44
N ILE A 78 2.60 -1.66 8.58
CA ILE A 78 1.93 -0.41 8.19
C ILE A 78 1.50 -0.47 6.71
N ALA A 79 2.41 -0.85 5.81
CA ALA A 79 2.11 -0.96 4.39
C ALA A 79 1.03 -2.02 4.09
N LEU A 80 1.07 -3.16 4.78
CA LEU A 80 0.06 -4.23 4.63
C LEU A 80 -1.32 -3.78 5.14
N LEU A 81 -1.39 -3.12 6.30
CA LEU A 81 -2.64 -2.64 6.89
C LEU A 81 -3.28 -1.54 6.03
N ASP A 82 -2.48 -0.67 5.43
CA ASP A 82 -2.98 0.36 4.51
C ASP A 82 -3.65 -0.27 3.27
N ILE A 83 -3.04 -1.28 2.66
CA ILE A 83 -3.64 -2.03 1.54
C ILE A 83 -4.95 -2.72 1.98
N LEU A 84 -4.91 -3.45 3.10
CA LEU A 84 -6.06 -4.22 3.59
C LEU A 84 -7.23 -3.33 4.02
N SER A 85 -6.95 -2.21 4.69
CA SER A 85 -7.99 -1.26 5.11
C SER A 85 -8.67 -0.62 3.92
N THR A 86 -7.92 -0.30 2.85
CA THR A 86 -8.48 0.23 1.61
C THR A 86 -9.37 -0.78 0.90
N ASP A 87 -8.91 -2.04 0.74
CA ASP A 87 -9.73 -3.12 0.17
C ASP A 87 -11.04 -3.33 0.94
N LEU A 88 -10.98 -3.34 2.28
CA LEU A 88 -12.17 -3.49 3.12
C LEU A 88 -13.13 -2.31 2.98
N TYR A 89 -12.60 -1.08 2.92
CA TYR A 89 -13.41 0.12 2.74
C TYR A 89 -14.08 0.16 1.38
N ASP A 90 -13.35 -0.16 0.30
CA ASP A 90 -13.92 -0.20 -1.05
C ASP A 90 -15.04 -1.25 -1.15
N ARG A 91 -14.85 -2.43 -0.53
CA ARG A 91 -15.91 -3.46 -0.42
C ARG A 91 -17.11 -2.94 0.36
N TYR A 92 -16.89 -2.25 1.47
CA TYR A 92 -17.97 -1.66 2.25
C TYR A 92 -18.79 -0.64 1.46
N LEU A 93 -18.13 0.22 0.67
CA LEU A 93 -18.80 1.16 -0.22
C LEU A 93 -19.63 0.43 -1.28
N LEU A 94 -19.11 -0.64 -1.88
CA LEU A 94 -19.87 -1.48 -2.82
C LEU A 94 -21.11 -2.07 -2.15
N TYR A 95 -21.01 -2.60 -0.93
CA TYR A 95 -22.16 -3.14 -0.20
C TYR A 95 -23.23 -2.10 0.09
N LYS A 96 -22.86 -0.86 0.43
CA LYS A 96 -23.84 0.22 0.66
C LYS A 96 -24.59 0.60 -0.61
N VAL A 97 -23.86 0.70 -1.72
CA VAL A 97 -24.44 0.99 -3.05
C VAL A 97 -25.38 -0.15 -3.48
N GLU A 98 -25.00 -1.40 -3.26
CA GLU A 98 -25.83 -2.57 -3.58
C GLU A 98 -27.06 -2.71 -2.66
N ALA A 99 -26.96 -2.29 -1.40
CA ALA A 99 -28.06 -2.33 -0.43
C ALA A 99 -29.07 -1.17 -0.58
N GLY A 100 -28.78 -0.17 -1.42
CA GLY A 100 -29.65 1.01 -1.62
C GLY A 100 -29.68 1.96 -0.42
N GLU A 101 -28.67 1.90 0.45
CA GLU A 101 -28.51 2.83 1.57
C GLU A 101 -27.67 4.03 1.11
N GLU A 102 -28.36 5.10 0.66
CA GLU A 102 -27.77 6.44 0.43
C GLU A 102 -27.50 7.19 1.74
#